data_AF-A0A0A6VWG1-F1
#
_entry.id   AF-A0A0A6VWG1-F1
#
_cell.length_a   1.000
_cell.length_b   1.000
_cell.length_c   1.000
_cell.angle_alpha   90.00
_cell.angle_beta   90.00
_cell.angle_gamma   90.00
#
_symmetry.space_group_name_H-M   'P 1'
#
loop_
_entity.id
_entity.type
_entity.pdbx_description
1 polymer ?
#
loop_
_entity_poly.entity_id
_entity_poly.type
_entity_poly.pdbx_seq_one_letter_code
_entity_poly.pdbx_strand_id
1 'polypeptide(L)'
;MRRPVPALLALSALALTGCAPTADDIQAMVAGGAAYEDATALRDDVVGAGIDCPGTDQLRAPADPETTYLDCANGRMAMAVTDSEERMEGLLNTLSSEQGASFLHTDNWVVISRDAAPLQQLRDELGGDITTNP
;
A
#
# COMPACT_ATOMS: atom_id res chain seq x y z
N MET A 1 9.22 -46.92 0.95
CA MET A 1 8.15 -46.41 1.83
C MET A 1 8.49 -44.99 2.24
N ARG A 2 7.57 -44.05 2.02
CA ARG A 2 7.68 -42.62 2.40
C ARG A 2 7.53 -42.47 3.92
N ARG A 3 8.25 -41.53 4.53
CA ARG A 3 7.79 -40.79 5.72
C ARG A 3 8.46 -39.39 5.75
N PRO A 4 7.68 -38.31 5.83
CA PRO A 4 8.18 -36.93 5.89
C PRO A 4 8.58 -36.57 7.33
N VAL A 5 9.63 -35.77 7.46
CA VAL A 5 10.03 -35.11 8.72
C VAL A 5 9.28 -33.77 8.79
N PRO A 6 8.47 -33.50 9.81
CA PRO A 6 7.86 -32.20 9.99
C PRO A 6 8.88 -31.27 10.67
N ALA A 7 9.42 -30.31 9.92
CA ALA A 7 10.11 -29.16 10.49
C ALA A 7 9.04 -28.18 11.01
N LEU A 8 8.50 -28.49 12.19
CA LEU A 8 7.59 -27.62 12.92
C LEU A 8 8.38 -26.48 13.56
N LEU A 9 8.11 -25.27 13.07
CA LEU A 9 7.81 -24.08 13.87
C LEU A 9 8.74 -23.83 15.06
N ALA A 10 9.86 -23.18 14.79
CA ALA A 10 10.59 -22.40 15.80
C ALA A 10 10.28 -20.91 15.61
N LEU A 11 9.10 -20.48 16.01
CA LEU A 11 8.83 -19.07 16.32
C LEU A 11 8.34 -19.01 17.77
N SER A 12 9.31 -19.01 18.68
CA SER A 12 9.08 -18.90 20.12
C SER A 12 10.17 -18.05 20.73
N ALA A 13 10.10 -16.74 20.51
CA ALA A 13 10.66 -15.72 21.39
C ALA A 13 10.43 -14.34 20.77
N LEU A 14 9.55 -13.54 21.37
CA LEU A 14 9.65 -12.08 21.55
C LEU A 14 8.36 -11.60 22.24
N ALA A 15 8.18 -12.05 23.48
CA ALA A 15 7.17 -11.52 24.38
C ALA A 15 7.92 -10.92 25.57
N LEU A 16 8.37 -9.67 25.48
CA LEU A 16 8.78 -8.89 26.67
C LEU A 16 8.83 -7.35 26.48
N THR A 17 8.29 -6.82 25.39
CA THR A 17 7.89 -5.41 25.27
C THR A 17 6.55 -5.38 24.53
N GLY A 18 5.51 -4.84 25.16
CA GLY A 18 4.10 -4.97 24.77
C GLY A 18 3.68 -4.25 23.47
N CYS A 19 4.29 -4.60 22.34
CA CYS A 19 3.83 -4.33 20.99
C CYS A 19 4.12 -5.58 20.13
N ALA A 20 3.48 -6.70 20.46
CA ALA A 20 3.52 -7.87 19.58
C ALA A 20 2.32 -7.76 18.63
N PRO A 21 2.51 -7.78 17.31
CA PRO A 21 1.40 -7.81 16.38
C PRO A 21 0.54 -9.05 16.68
N THR A 22 -0.75 -8.80 16.85
CA THR A 22 -1.75 -9.84 17.10
C THR A 22 -1.81 -10.79 15.90
N ALA A 23 -2.40 -11.98 16.08
CA ALA A 23 -2.63 -12.88 14.95
C ALA A 23 -3.51 -12.22 13.87
N ASP A 24 -4.37 -11.28 14.26
CA ASP A 24 -5.16 -10.44 13.34
C ASP A 24 -4.28 -9.40 12.63
N ASP A 25 -3.29 -8.79 13.30
CA ASP A 25 -2.31 -7.90 12.65
C ASP A 25 -1.43 -8.68 11.65
N ILE A 26 -1.03 -9.91 12.00
CA ILE A 26 -0.26 -10.78 11.11
C ILE A 26 -1.14 -11.28 9.95
N GLN A 27 -2.42 -11.60 10.19
CA GLN A 27 -3.34 -11.96 9.12
C GLN A 27 -3.69 -10.77 8.23
N ALA A 28 -3.81 -9.56 8.77
CA ALA A 28 -3.91 -8.33 7.99
C ALA A 28 -2.67 -8.18 7.11
N MET A 29 -1.46 -8.20 7.68
CA MET A 29 -0.20 -8.15 6.90
C MET A 29 -0.09 -9.24 5.81
N VAL A 30 -0.74 -10.39 5.96
CA VAL A 30 -0.66 -11.53 5.03
C VAL A 30 -1.85 -11.60 4.05
N ALA A 31 -2.98 -10.96 4.35
CA ALA A 31 -4.23 -11.09 3.58
C ALA A 31 -4.85 -9.77 3.09
N GLY A 32 -4.46 -8.63 3.65
CA GLY A 32 -4.91 -7.29 3.24
C GLY A 32 -3.79 -6.30 3.47
N GLY A 33 -3.18 -5.79 2.39
CA GLY A 33 -2.01 -4.90 2.47
C GLY A 33 -2.17 -3.78 3.50
N ALA A 34 -1.05 -3.26 4.01
CA ALA A 34 -1.02 -2.30 5.11
C ALA A 34 -2.08 -1.19 4.94
N ALA A 35 -2.90 -0.92 5.95
CA ALA A 35 -3.88 0.16 5.88
C ALA A 35 -3.27 1.47 6.40
N TYR A 36 -3.59 2.59 5.75
CA TYR A 36 -3.07 3.91 6.12
C TYR A 36 -4.17 4.87 6.54
N GLU A 37 -3.86 5.75 7.50
CA GLU A 37 -4.78 6.81 7.95
C GLU A 37 -4.84 7.97 6.95
N ASP A 38 -3.71 8.30 6.32
CA ASP A 38 -3.61 9.34 5.29
C ASP A 38 -2.44 9.13 4.34
N ALA A 39 -2.39 9.96 3.29
CA ALA A 39 -1.34 9.93 2.27
C ALA A 39 0.05 10.23 2.84
N THR A 40 0.17 10.94 3.96
CA THR A 40 1.46 11.21 4.60
C THR A 40 2.01 9.95 5.28
N ALA A 41 1.15 9.19 5.97
CA ALA A 41 1.52 7.91 6.56
C ALA A 41 1.97 6.90 5.48
N LEU A 42 1.22 6.80 4.39
CA LEU A 42 1.63 5.97 3.23
C LEU A 42 2.97 6.42 2.64
N ARG A 43 3.20 7.74 2.57
CA ARG A 43 4.44 8.30 2.06
C ARG A 43 5.65 7.84 2.87
N ASP A 44 5.53 7.86 4.19
CA ASP A 44 6.65 7.53 5.07
C ASP A 44 7.07 6.06 4.91
N ASP A 45 6.12 5.15 4.67
CA ASP A 45 6.42 3.75 4.35
C ASP A 45 6.97 3.56 2.92
N VAL A 46 6.49 4.33 1.94
CA VAL A 46 7.07 4.37 0.58
C VAL A 46 8.53 4.82 0.61
N VAL A 47 8.85 5.87 1.39
CA VAL A 47 10.22 6.34 1.60
C VAL A 47 11.04 5.31 2.39
N GLY A 48 10.44 4.67 3.39
CA GLY A 48 11.03 3.57 4.15
C GLY A 48 11.42 2.37 3.29
N ALA A 49 10.63 2.07 2.25
CA ALA A 49 10.91 1.06 1.23
C ALA A 49 12.02 1.48 0.23
N GLY A 50 12.57 2.69 0.37
CA GLY A 50 13.67 3.19 -0.45
C GLY A 50 13.24 3.87 -1.76
N ILE A 51 11.95 4.19 -1.91
CA ILE A 51 11.45 4.95 -3.06
C ILE A 51 11.51 6.45 -2.77
N ASP A 52 12.09 7.21 -3.70
CA ASP A 52 12.18 8.67 -3.55
C ASP A 52 10.81 9.33 -3.72
N CYS A 53 10.35 9.99 -2.66
CA CYS A 53 9.12 10.77 -2.63
C CYS A 53 9.38 12.12 -1.93
N PRO A 54 9.93 13.12 -2.65
CA PRO A 54 10.26 14.42 -2.07
C PRO A 54 9.03 15.26 -1.70
N GLY A 55 7.86 14.96 -2.27
CA GLY A 55 6.60 15.60 -1.91
C GLY A 55 6.25 15.44 -0.44
N THR A 56 5.82 16.54 0.20
CA THR A 56 5.38 16.56 1.60
C THR A 56 3.96 17.10 1.76
N ASP A 57 3.44 17.74 0.72
CA ASP A 57 2.19 18.48 0.81
C ASP A 57 1.01 17.57 0.55
N GLN A 58 0.32 17.20 1.63
CA GLN A 58 -0.94 16.48 1.56
C GLN A 58 -2.09 17.43 1.25
N LEU A 59 -2.95 17.02 0.32
CA LEU A 59 -4.20 17.67 -0.04
C LEU A 59 -5.38 16.77 0.34
N ARG A 60 -6.56 17.37 0.53
CA ARG A 60 -7.83 16.64 0.64
C ARG A 60 -8.69 16.91 -0.56
N ALA A 61 -9.41 15.91 -1.06
CA ALA A 61 -10.37 16.13 -2.14
C ALA A 61 -11.47 17.10 -1.68
N PRO A 62 -11.75 18.18 -2.44
CA PRO A 62 -12.82 19.12 -2.08
C PRO A 62 -14.21 18.46 -2.06
N ALA A 63 -14.43 17.46 -2.91
CA ALA A 63 -15.69 16.72 -3.02
C ALA A 63 -15.74 15.48 -2.12
N ASP A 64 -14.61 15.09 -1.53
CA ASP A 64 -14.48 13.91 -0.68
C ASP A 64 -13.41 14.16 0.39
N PRO A 65 -13.78 14.78 1.52
CA PRO A 65 -12.82 15.21 2.54
C PRO A 65 -12.12 14.04 3.24
N GLU A 66 -12.63 12.82 3.07
CA GLU A 66 -12.07 11.59 3.62
C GLU A 66 -10.99 10.98 2.72
N THR A 67 -10.85 11.46 1.47
CA THR A 67 -9.75 11.07 0.60
C THR A 67 -8.64 12.12 0.63
N THR A 68 -7.45 11.65 0.99
CA THR A 68 -6.21 12.43 1.01
C THR A 68 -5.35 12.08 -0.19
N TYR A 69 -4.62 13.06 -0.72
CA TYR A 69 -3.73 12.93 -1.87
C TYR A 69 -2.37 13.53 -1.57
N LEU A 70 -1.32 12.94 -2.12
CA LEU A 70 0.02 13.50 -2.08
C LEU A 70 0.70 13.26 -3.42
N ASP A 71 1.24 14.32 -4.02
CA ASP A 71 2.11 14.23 -5.19
C ASP A 71 3.56 14.09 -4.72
N CYS A 72 4.15 12.92 -4.96
CA CYS A 72 5.52 12.64 -4.56
C CYS A 72 6.54 13.37 -5.41
N ALA A 73 6.32 13.44 -6.72
CA ALA A 73 7.40 13.64 -7.68
C ALA A 73 6.99 14.46 -8.91
N ASN A 74 6.16 15.48 -8.71
CA ASN A 74 5.61 16.38 -9.75
C ASN A 74 4.83 15.60 -10.82
N GLY A 75 3.89 14.77 -10.39
CA GLY A 75 3.02 13.97 -11.26
C GLY A 75 3.68 12.75 -11.90
N ARG A 76 4.92 12.41 -11.51
CA ARG A 76 5.56 11.13 -11.87
C ARG A 76 5.10 9.98 -10.97
N MET A 77 4.86 10.31 -9.71
CA MET A 77 4.32 9.41 -8.70
C MET A 77 3.39 10.21 -7.81
N ALA A 78 2.21 9.67 -7.55
CA ALA A 78 1.24 10.24 -6.65
C ALA A 78 0.61 9.12 -5.81
N MET A 79 0.01 9.48 -4.70
CA MET A 79 -0.67 8.52 -3.83
C MET A 79 -1.96 9.11 -3.31
N ALA A 80 -2.90 8.22 -3.00
CA ALA A 80 -4.14 8.57 -2.37
C ALA A 80 -4.53 7.53 -1.32
N VAL A 81 -5.15 8.00 -0.25
CA VAL A 81 -5.67 7.18 0.84
C VAL A 81 -7.09 7.61 1.12
N THR A 82 -7.97 6.63 1.31
CA THR A 82 -9.40 6.82 1.58
C THR A 82 -9.83 5.98 2.78
N ASP A 83 -10.98 6.32 3.38
CA ASP A 83 -11.54 5.67 4.57
C ASP A 83 -12.42 4.44 4.22
N SER A 84 -12.72 4.17 2.94
CA SER A 84 -13.51 3.00 2.56
C SER A 84 -13.15 2.38 1.21
N GLU A 85 -13.33 1.06 1.12
CA GLU A 85 -13.18 0.27 -0.11
C GLU A 85 -14.05 0.80 -1.25
N GLU A 86 -15.32 1.13 -0.98
CA GLU A 86 -16.24 1.69 -2.00
C GLU A 86 -15.69 2.97 -2.66
N ARG A 87 -15.03 3.84 -1.87
CA ARG A 87 -14.40 5.05 -2.41
C ARG A 87 -13.14 4.72 -3.18
N MET A 88 -12.36 3.75 -2.72
CA MET A 88 -11.18 3.28 -3.45
C MET A 88 -11.59 2.68 -4.79
N GLU A 89 -12.63 1.85 -4.86
CA GLU A 89 -13.18 1.34 -6.11
C GLU A 89 -13.62 2.48 -7.04
N GLY A 90 -14.26 3.52 -6.51
CA GLY A 90 -14.61 4.73 -7.27
C GLY A 90 -13.38 5.46 -7.84
N LEU A 91 -12.32 5.57 -7.05
CA LEU A 91 -11.06 6.18 -7.46
C LEU A 91 -10.36 5.33 -8.54
N LEU A 92 -10.25 4.01 -8.33
CA LEU A 92 -9.65 3.08 -9.28
C LEU A 92 -10.42 3.06 -10.61
N ASN A 93 -11.75 3.13 -10.58
CA ASN A 93 -12.56 3.28 -11.78
C ASN A 93 -12.24 4.57 -12.53
N THR A 94 -11.99 5.68 -11.83
CA THR A 94 -11.55 6.93 -12.45
C THR A 94 -10.17 6.79 -13.08
N LEU A 95 -9.21 6.21 -12.34
CA LEU A 95 -7.84 5.99 -12.79
C LEU A 95 -7.74 4.99 -13.95
N SER A 96 -8.67 4.04 -14.06
CA SER A 96 -8.71 3.07 -15.17
C SER A 96 -8.81 3.72 -16.56
N SER A 97 -9.26 4.98 -16.62
CA SER A 97 -9.34 5.76 -17.86
C SER A 97 -8.03 6.44 -18.26
N GLU A 98 -7.03 6.50 -17.36
CA GLU A 98 -5.72 7.09 -17.64
C GLU A 98 -4.79 6.06 -18.30
N GLN A 99 -4.55 6.24 -19.60
CA GLN A 99 -3.65 5.37 -20.38
C GLN A 99 -2.18 5.53 -19.96
N GLY A 100 -1.47 4.41 -19.86
CA GLY A 100 -0.03 4.38 -19.59
C GLY A 100 0.37 4.65 -18.13
N ALA A 101 -0.60 4.65 -17.21
CA ALA A 101 -0.34 4.64 -15.77
C ALA A 101 -0.43 3.21 -15.22
N SER A 102 0.48 2.89 -14.31
CA SER A 102 0.36 1.73 -13.44
C SER A 102 0.03 2.20 -12.02
N PHE A 103 -0.75 1.41 -11.31
CA PHE A 103 -1.10 1.72 -9.93
C PHE A 103 -1.07 0.46 -9.08
N LEU A 104 -0.43 0.59 -7.92
CA LEU A 104 -0.43 -0.39 -6.82
C LEU A 104 -1.52 0.03 -5.85
N HIS A 105 -2.43 -0.87 -5.50
CA HIS A 105 -3.56 -0.54 -4.65
C HIS A 105 -3.94 -1.67 -3.69
N THR A 106 -4.71 -1.29 -2.67
CA THR A 106 -5.40 -2.16 -1.71
C THR A 106 -6.82 -1.63 -1.50
N ASP A 107 -7.51 -2.11 -0.47
CA ASP A 107 -8.85 -1.65 -0.10
C ASP A 107 -8.90 -0.16 0.27
N ASN A 108 -7.80 0.45 0.75
CA ASN A 108 -7.86 1.80 1.31
C ASN A 108 -6.76 2.77 0.82
N TRP A 109 -5.82 2.31 0.01
CA TRP A 109 -4.82 3.19 -0.60
C TRP A 109 -4.43 2.81 -2.02
N VAL A 110 -3.85 3.77 -2.73
CA VAL A 110 -3.27 3.59 -4.06
C VAL A 110 -2.00 4.43 -4.23
N VAL A 111 -0.97 3.84 -4.84
CA VAL A 111 0.22 4.53 -5.37
C VAL A 111 0.20 4.44 -6.88
N ILE A 112 0.18 5.58 -7.53
CA ILE A 112 0.13 5.76 -8.98
C ILE A 112 1.53 6.13 -9.46
N SER A 113 2.02 5.44 -10.49
CA SER A 113 3.32 5.74 -11.09
C SER A 113 3.27 5.52 -12.61
N ARG A 114 4.01 6.35 -13.33
CA ARG A 114 4.26 6.15 -14.77
C ARG A 114 5.33 5.08 -15.05
N ASP A 115 6.07 4.69 -14.02
CA ASP A 115 7.05 3.60 -14.05
C ASP A 115 6.55 2.46 -13.16
N ALA A 116 6.45 1.25 -13.72
CA ALA A 116 6.01 0.07 -13.01
C ALA A 116 7.08 -0.50 -12.07
N ALA A 117 8.37 -0.22 -12.30
CA ALA A 117 9.46 -0.74 -11.49
C ALA A 117 9.33 -0.40 -9.99
N PRO A 118 9.13 0.87 -9.57
CA PRO A 118 8.94 1.20 -8.15
C PRO A 118 7.69 0.54 -7.56
N LEU A 119 6.64 0.31 -8.35
CA LEU A 119 5.42 -0.34 -7.85
C LEU A 119 5.64 -1.83 -7.55
N GLN A 120 6.48 -2.52 -8.31
CA GLN A 120 6.83 -3.92 -8.02
C GLN A 120 7.57 -4.04 -6.69
N GLN A 121 8.53 -3.14 -6.45
CA GLN A 121 9.25 -3.08 -5.17
C GLN A 121 8.29 -2.75 -4.00
N LEU A 122 7.42 -1.76 -4.17
CA LEU A 122 6.43 -1.41 -3.15
C LEU A 122 5.44 -2.54 -2.90
N ARG A 123 5.07 -3.32 -3.91
CA ARG A 123 4.21 -4.50 -3.69
C ARG A 123 4.90 -5.55 -2.81
N ASP A 124 6.18 -5.78 -3.03
CA ASP A 124 6.92 -6.79 -2.27
C ASP A 124 7.12 -6.35 -0.80
N GLU A 125 7.15 -5.04 -0.53
CA GLU A 125 7.28 -4.46 0.82
C GLU A 125 5.94 -4.22 1.54
N LEU A 126 4.93 -3.68 0.84
CA LEU A 126 3.68 -3.19 1.42
C LEU A 126 2.46 -4.07 1.09
N GLY A 127 2.61 -5.01 0.15
CA GLY A 127 1.52 -5.81 -0.39
C GLY A 127 0.69 -5.07 -1.45
N GLY A 128 -0.48 -5.63 -1.77
CA GLY A 128 -1.45 -5.07 -2.71
C GLY A 128 -1.36 -5.62 -4.14
N ASP A 129 -2.19 -5.05 -5.01
CA ASP A 129 -2.37 -5.46 -6.40
C ASP A 129 -1.91 -4.38 -7.38
N ILE A 130 -1.21 -4.80 -8.44
CA ILE A 130 -0.79 -3.88 -9.51
C ILE A 130 -1.75 -4.00 -10.68
N THR A 131 -2.35 -2.89 -11.06
CA THR A 131 -3.09 -2.76 -12.31
C THR A 131 -2.33 -1.83 -13.25
N THR A 132 -2.29 -2.17 -14.54
CA THR A 132 -1.64 -1.36 -15.57
C THR A 132 -2.60 -1.14 -16.70
N ASN A 133 -2.86 0.13 -17.03
CA ASN A 133 -3.70 0.49 -18.16
C ASN A 133 -2.85 0.47 -19.45
N PRO A 134 -3.22 -0.36 -20.45
CA PRO A 134 -2.48 -0.47 -21.70
C PRO A 134 -2.54 0.80 -22.57
#